data_AF-A0A7V6VL15-F1
#
_entry.id   AF-A0A7V6VL15-F1
#
_cell.length_a   1.000
_cell.length_b   1.000
_cell.length_c   1.000
_cell.angle_alpha   90.00
_cell.angle_beta   90.00
_cell.angle_gamma   90.00
#
_symmetry.space_group_name_H-M   'P 1'
#
loop_
_entity.id
_entity.type
_entity.pdbx_description
1 polymer ?
#
loop_
_entity_poly.entity_id
_entity_poly.type
_entity_poly.pdbx_seq_one_letter_code
_entity_poly.pdbx_strand_id
1 'polypeptide(L)'
;MNLTDLTDPHATPAEELLDHLDADDGGLSSQEAESRLEDVGPNKLPEEERPGIFVRVFQHFNDPLIYLLLAAAVVMAVTGHWIDTWVILAVVVVNAVIGLV
;
A
#
# COMPACT_ATOMS: atom_id res chain seq x y z
N MET A 1 -27.40 -10.18 11.70
CA MET A 1 -26.65 -11.43 11.94
C MET A 1 -25.18 -11.06 12.08
N ASN A 2 -24.55 -11.33 13.23
CA ASN A 2 -23.23 -10.77 13.54
C ASN A 2 -22.14 -11.80 13.21
N LEU A 3 -21.60 -11.78 11.98
CA LEU A 3 -20.54 -12.70 11.53
C LEU A 3 -19.28 -12.67 12.42
N THR A 4 -19.12 -11.64 13.25
CA THR A 4 -18.00 -11.47 14.19
C THR A 4 -18.15 -12.26 15.50
N ASP A 5 -19.31 -12.86 15.78
CA ASP A 5 -19.51 -13.69 16.99
C ASP A 5 -19.09 -15.15 16.81
N LEU A 6 -18.70 -15.57 15.60
CA LEU A 6 -18.15 -16.90 15.35
C LEU A 6 -16.69 -16.96 15.81
N THR A 7 -16.46 -17.32 17.07
CA THR A 7 -15.14 -17.71 17.57
C THR A 7 -14.83 -19.14 17.13
N ASP A 8 -13.71 -19.32 16.44
CA ASP A 8 -13.19 -20.61 15.97
C ASP A 8 -14.09 -21.40 14.99
N PRO A 9 -14.56 -20.80 13.88
CA PRO A 9 -15.44 -21.48 12.91
C PRO A 9 -14.78 -22.70 12.24
N HIS A 10 -13.45 -22.82 12.34
CA HIS A 10 -12.70 -23.98 11.84
C HIS A 10 -12.86 -25.24 12.71
N ALA A 11 -13.36 -25.10 13.94
CA ALA A 11 -13.55 -26.18 14.90
C ALA A 11 -15.04 -26.58 15.09
N THR A 12 -15.96 -25.83 14.49
CA THR A 12 -17.41 -26.05 14.60
C THR A 12 -17.90 -27.01 13.49
N PRO A 13 -18.81 -27.96 13.79
CA PRO A 13 -19.45 -28.79 12.78
C PRO A 13 -20.20 -27.98 11.73
N ALA A 14 -20.24 -28.47 10.48
CA ALA A 14 -20.86 -27.75 9.37
C ALA A 14 -22.36 -27.47 9.56
N GLU A 15 -23.12 -28.42 10.11
CA GLU A 15 -24.56 -28.26 10.39
C GLU A 15 -24.81 -27.12 11.39
N GLU A 16 -24.01 -27.05 12.45
CA GLU A 16 -24.11 -25.98 13.45
C GLU A 16 -23.71 -24.62 12.87
N LEU A 17 -22.73 -24.58 11.96
CA LEU A 17 -22.37 -23.35 11.24
C LEU A 17 -23.48 -22.90 10.28
N LEU A 18 -24.13 -23.82 9.58
CA LEU A 18 -25.24 -23.51 8.66
C LEU A 18 -26.43 -22.92 9.43
N ASP A 19 -26.80 -23.51 10.56
CA ASP A 19 -27.82 -22.97 11.45
C ASP A 19 -27.41 -21.58 11.98
N HIS A 20 -26.15 -21.39 12.39
CA HIS A 20 -25.68 -20.10 12.90
C HIS A 20 -25.61 -19.01 11.84
N LEU A 21 -25.43 -19.41 10.58
CA LEU A 21 -25.34 -18.52 9.41
C LEU A 21 -26.69 -18.37 8.69
N ASP A 22 -27.78 -18.90 9.23
CA ASP A 22 -29.10 -18.99 8.57
C ASP A 22 -28.94 -19.36 7.08
N ALA A 23 -28.15 -20.40 6.83
CA ALA A 23 -27.78 -20.87 5.50
C ALA A 23 -28.16 -22.34 5.35
N ASP A 24 -28.38 -22.75 4.11
CA ASP A 24 -28.75 -24.13 3.77
C ASP A 24 -27.63 -24.80 2.97
N ASP A 25 -27.69 -26.11 2.78
CA ASP A 25 -26.72 -26.86 1.95
C ASP A 25 -26.71 -26.35 0.50
N GLY A 26 -27.82 -25.78 0.05
CA GLY A 26 -27.96 -25.13 -1.27
C GLY A 26 -27.38 -23.71 -1.33
N GLY A 27 -26.89 -23.16 -0.22
CA GLY A 27 -26.40 -21.79 -0.10
C GLY A 27 -27.51 -20.77 0.24
N LEU A 28 -27.18 -19.49 0.06
CA LEU A 28 -28.09 -18.38 0.37
C LEU A 28 -29.05 -18.09 -0.79
N SER A 29 -30.25 -17.61 -0.46
CA SER A 29 -31.15 -17.02 -1.47
C SER A 29 -30.55 -15.71 -2.00
N SER A 30 -30.93 -15.32 -3.23
CA SER A 30 -30.46 -14.05 -3.81
C SER A 30 -30.83 -12.83 -2.98
N GLN A 31 -32.01 -12.85 -2.35
CA GLN A 31 -32.49 -11.74 -1.51
C GLN A 31 -31.70 -11.64 -0.20
N GLU A 32 -31.39 -12.77 0.41
CA GLU A 32 -30.55 -12.85 1.62
C GLU A 32 -29.10 -12.42 1.32
N ALA A 33 -28.57 -12.85 0.18
CA ALA A 33 -27.23 -12.47 -0.26
C ALA A 33 -27.10 -10.95 -0.53
N GLU A 34 -28.14 -10.34 -1.11
CA GLU A 34 -28.17 -8.88 -1.35
C GLU A 34 -28.28 -8.10 -0.02
N SER A 35 -29.14 -8.53 0.90
CA SER A 35 -29.24 -7.93 2.23
C SER A 35 -27.90 -7.99 2.98
N ARG A 36 -27.21 -9.13 2.94
CA ARG A 36 -25.89 -9.27 3.60
C ARG A 36 -24.81 -8.43 2.93
N LEU A 37 -24.88 -8.23 1.62
CA LEU A 37 -23.94 -7.38 0.90
C LEU A 37 -24.10 -5.90 1.31
N GLU A 38 -25.33 -5.44 1.57
CA GLU A 38 -25.59 -4.09 2.07
C GLU A 38 -25.09 -3.91 3.51
N ASP A 39 -25.26 -4.93 4.37
CA ASP A 39 -24.89 -4.87 5.78
C ASP A 39 -23.37 -5.00 6.02
N VAL A 40 -22.73 -5.96 5.35
CA VAL A 40 -21.31 -6.33 5.58
C VAL A 40 -20.38 -5.61 4.59
N GLY A 41 -20.92 -5.20 3.45
CA GLY A 41 -20.16 -4.64 2.34
C GLY A 41 -19.53 -5.72 1.46
N PRO A 42 -18.89 -5.28 0.36
CA PRO A 42 -18.23 -6.20 -0.55
C PRO A 42 -17.03 -6.87 0.13
N ASN A 43 -16.83 -8.16 -0.16
CA ASN A 43 -15.62 -8.89 0.23
C ASN A 43 -14.42 -8.45 -0.64
N LYS A 44 -14.05 -7.17 -0.51
CA LYS A 44 -12.92 -6.55 -1.21
C LYS A 44 -12.11 -5.79 -0.17
N LEU A 45 -10.80 -6.05 -0.18
CA LEU A 45 -9.89 -5.28 0.64
C LEU A 45 -9.91 -3.81 0.21
N PRO A 46 -9.83 -2.87 1.16
CA PRO A 46 -9.68 -1.46 0.82
C PRO A 46 -8.43 -1.31 -0.05
N GLU A 47 -8.58 -0.66 -1.19
CA GLU A 47 -7.43 -0.31 -2.02
C GLU A 47 -6.67 0.79 -1.29
N GLU A 48 -5.39 0.55 -0.98
CA GLU A 48 -4.53 1.61 -0.50
C GLU A 48 -4.44 2.70 -1.56
N GLU A 49 -4.74 3.93 -1.15
CA GLU A 49 -4.55 5.09 -2.01
C GLU A 49 -3.07 5.16 -2.39
N ARG A 50 -2.76 4.84 -3.66
CA ARG A 50 -1.40 4.97 -4.15
C ARG A 50 -0.99 6.43 -3.98
N PRO A 51 0.07 6.74 -3.21
CA PRO A 51 0.49 8.11 -3.04
C PRO A 51 0.78 8.69 -4.43
N GLY A 52 0.17 9.85 -4.70
CA GLY A 52 0.33 10.55 -5.97
C GLY A 52 1.81 10.86 -6.24
N ILE A 53 2.14 11.07 -7.52
CA ILE A 53 3.51 11.29 -8.00
C ILE A 53 4.26 12.35 -7.17
N PHE A 54 3.58 13.44 -6.79
CA PHE A 54 4.16 14.50 -5.96
C PHE A 54 4.55 14.03 -4.56
N VAL A 55 3.73 13.19 -3.91
CA VAL A 55 4.00 12.66 -2.56
C VAL A 55 5.24 11.75 -2.58
N ARG A 56 5.37 10.92 -3.62
CA ARG A 56 6.55 10.07 -3.81
C ARG A 56 7.82 10.90 -3.99
N VAL A 57 7.77 11.94 -4.82
CA VAL A 57 8.91 12.87 -5.02
C VAL A 57 9.34 13.51 -3.69
N PHE A 58 8.40 14.00 -2.88
CA PHE A 58 8.71 14.59 -1.57
C PHE A 58 9.25 13.57 -0.56
N GLN A 59 8.85 12.30 -0.63
CA GLN A 59 9.43 11.24 0.21
C GLN A 59 10.89 10.94 -0.17
N HIS A 60 11.28 11.03 -1.44
CA HIS A 60 12.68 10.89 -1.86
C HIS A 60 13.56 12.03 -1.37
N PHE A 61 13.02 13.24 -1.21
CA PHE A 61 13.74 14.33 -0.55
C PHE A 61 14.04 14.06 0.94
N ASN A 62 13.50 13.00 1.57
CA ASN A 62 13.88 12.61 2.93
C ASN A 62 14.98 11.54 2.97
N ASP A 63 15.63 11.21 1.85
CA ASP A 63 16.76 10.29 1.83
C ASP A 63 18.05 10.99 2.31
N PRO A 64 18.63 10.58 3.47
CA PRO A 64 19.88 11.16 3.96
C PRO A 64 21.04 11.08 2.94
N LEU A 65 21.03 10.07 2.06
CA LEU A 65 22.04 9.90 1.03
C LEU A 65 21.98 11.00 -0.03
N ILE A 66 20.78 11.44 -0.43
CA ILE A 66 20.62 12.54 -1.40
C ILE A 66 21.20 13.83 -0.84
N TYR A 67 20.94 14.14 0.43
CA TYR A 67 21.54 15.31 1.07
C TYR A 67 23.07 15.24 1.14
N LEU A 68 23.63 14.07 1.43
CA LEU A 68 25.07 13.86 1.44
C LEU A 68 25.69 14.13 0.04
N LEU A 69 25.06 13.62 -1.02
CA LEU A 69 25.52 13.83 -2.39
C LEU A 69 25.41 15.28 -2.83
N LEU A 70 24.31 15.97 -2.49
CA LEU A 70 24.14 17.39 -2.77
C LEU A 70 25.19 18.24 -2.02
N ALA A 71 25.46 17.94 -0.75
CA ALA A 71 26.51 18.61 0.00
C ALA A 71 27.89 18.39 -0.63
N ALA A 72 28.21 17.17 -1.04
CA ALA A 72 29.45 16.86 -1.75
C ALA A 72 29.56 17.61 -3.08
N ALA A 73 28.48 17.68 -3.88
CA ALA A 73 28.44 18.44 -5.13
C ALA A 73 28.75 19.94 -4.92
N VAL A 74 28.20 20.54 -3.86
CA VAL A 74 28.46 21.93 -3.47
C VAL A 74 29.93 22.12 -3.09
N VAL A 75 30.50 21.23 -2.27
CA VAL A 75 31.92 21.29 -1.89
C VAL A 75 32.82 21.21 -3.13
N MET A 76 32.54 20.29 -4.06
CA MET A 76 33.31 20.16 -5.30
C MET A 76 33.20 21.39 -6.20
N ALA A 77 32.01 21.99 -6.29
CA ALA A 77 31.76 23.19 -7.08
C ALA A 77 32.54 24.39 -6.52
N VAL A 78 32.52 24.59 -5.19
CA VAL A 78 33.27 25.65 -4.51
C VAL A 78 34.78 25.47 -4.68
N THR A 79 35.25 24.22 -4.73
CA THR A 79 36.67 23.90 -4.96
C THR A 79 37.07 24.01 -6.44
N GLY A 80 36.13 24.31 -7.35
CA GLY A 80 36.39 24.48 -8.79
C GLY A 80 36.50 23.18 -9.59
N HIS A 81 36.16 22.03 -8.99
CA HIS A 81 36.20 20.72 -9.63
C HIS A 81 34.91 20.44 -10.39
N TRP A 82 34.70 21.16 -11.50
CA TRP A 82 33.43 21.12 -12.24
C TRP A 82 33.09 19.74 -12.82
N ILE A 83 34.08 18.94 -13.23
CA ILE A 83 33.85 17.58 -13.75
C ILE A 83 33.21 16.71 -12.67
N ASP A 84 33.79 16.71 -11.47
CA ASP A 84 33.30 15.91 -10.35
C ASP A 84 31.91 16.38 -9.89
N THR A 85 31.67 17.70 -9.86
CA THR A 85 30.34 18.26 -9.59
C THR A 85 29.29 17.72 -10.57
N TRP A 86 29.57 17.72 -11.88
CA TRP A 86 28.63 17.22 -12.87
C TRP A 86 28.38 15.71 -12.76
N VAL A 87 29.41 14.91 -12.43
CA VAL A 87 29.26 13.48 -12.18
C VAL A 87 28.33 13.22 -10.99
N ILE A 88 28.53 13.93 -9.87
CA ILE A 88 27.69 13.78 -8.68
C ILE A 88 26.24 14.20 -8.99
N LEU A 89 26.04 15.32 -9.68
CA LEU A 89 24.71 15.78 -10.07
C LEU A 89 24.00 14.78 -11.00
N ALA A 90 24.71 14.19 -11.96
CA ALA A 90 24.14 13.18 -12.84
C ALA A 90 23.66 11.95 -12.06
N VAL A 91 24.44 11.47 -11.08
CA VAL A 91 24.05 10.35 -10.21
C VAL A 91 22.80 10.69 -9.40
N VAL A 92 22.72 11.90 -8.82
CA VAL A 92 21.54 12.35 -8.07
C VAL A 92 20.29 12.38 -8.97
N VAL A 93 20.40 12.88 -10.20
CA VAL A 93 19.30 12.92 -11.16
C VAL A 93 18.85 11.50 -11.53
N VAL A 94 19.78 10.60 -11.82
CA VAL A 94 19.46 9.20 -12.13
C VAL A 94 18.75 8.52 -10.96
N ASN A 95 19.25 8.69 -9.73
CA ASN A 95 18.61 8.13 -8.53
C ASN A 95 17.19 8.69 -8.32
N ALA A 96 16.98 9.99 -8.54
CA ALA A 96 15.67 10.60 -8.45
C ALA A 96 14.68 10.07 -9.51
N VAL A 97 15.15 9.82 -10.74
CA VAL A 97 14.33 9.24 -11.81
C VAL A 97 13.97 7.78 -11.52
N ILE A 98 14.92 6.97 -11.04
CA ILE A 98 14.65 5.57 -10.66
C ILE A 98 13.65 5.50 -9.51
N GLY A 99 13.75 6.40 -8.52
CA GLY A 99 12.77 6.46 -7.42
C GLY A 99 11.35 6.83 -7.87
N LEU A 100 11.20 7.53 -9.00
CA LEU A 100 9.90 7.96 -9.50
C LEU A 100 9.06 6.82 -10.11
N VAL A 101 9.71 5.77 -10.63
CA VAL A 101 9.07 4.61 -11.30
C VAL A 101 8.63 3.57 -10.27
#